data_AF-A0A533VPG4-F1
#
_entry.id   AF-A0A533VPG4-F1
#
_cell.length_a   1.000
_cell.length_b   1.000
_cell.length_c   1.000
_cell.angle_alpha   90.00
_cell.angle_beta   90.00
_cell.angle_gamma   90.00
#
_symmetry.space_group_name_H-M   'P 1'
#
loop_
_entity.id
_entity.type
_entity.pdbx_description
1 polymer ?
#
loop_
_entity_poly.entity_id
_entity_poly.type
_entity_poly.pdbx_seq_one_letter_code
_entity_poly.pdbx_strand_id
1 'polypeptide(L)'
;MSPIRKVTLFTLLASLVLVPVTAQVLTTGNGAPSGSHFNLNLIGFPKDTSTLSSHSGGNVIFVPLNGRGEICLMAGSTFAVISNVATNSCSLTPTPTGAIFELPNPAITSYTVWVRALGKPGGNGALSTCAIDPTTGDTICSTQQVLVFRTHGRQTFADVTSQLTSVCGTAVLALTGQNCVNIFDPALQGYFWQYDNNGVKLLQLRFYPRL
;
A
#
# COMPACT_ATOMS: atom_id res chain seq x y z
N MET A 1 -82.46 19.22 11.97
CA MET A 1 -81.22 20.01 11.75
C MET A 1 -80.27 19.77 12.91
N SER A 2 -79.22 18.96 12.69
CA SER A 2 -77.87 19.06 13.27
C SER A 2 -77.06 17.86 12.76
N PRO A 3 -75.87 18.02 12.13
CA PRO A 3 -75.18 16.92 11.48
C PRO A 3 -74.21 16.18 12.42
N ILE A 4 -74.20 14.85 12.30
CA ILE A 4 -73.25 13.95 12.97
C ILE A 4 -71.88 14.08 12.29
N ARG A 5 -70.88 14.53 13.05
CA ARG A 5 -69.50 14.72 12.59
C ARG A 5 -68.74 13.38 12.75
N LYS A 6 -68.45 12.71 11.63
CA LYS A 6 -67.58 11.52 11.61
C LYS A 6 -66.13 11.94 11.85
N VAL A 7 -65.52 11.43 12.92
CA VAL A 7 -64.09 11.61 13.22
C VAL A 7 -63.34 10.42 12.62
N THR A 8 -62.57 10.67 11.57
CA THR A 8 -61.71 9.65 10.94
C THR A 8 -60.35 9.67 11.65
N LEU A 9 -60.01 8.56 12.31
CA LEU A 9 -58.73 8.37 13.00
C LEU A 9 -57.66 7.96 11.98
N PHE A 10 -56.71 8.85 11.68
CA PHE A 10 -55.54 8.55 10.86
C PHE A 10 -54.41 7.99 11.74
N THR A 11 -54.12 6.69 11.61
CA THR A 11 -52.97 6.05 12.24
C THR A 11 -51.70 6.32 11.42
N LEU A 12 -50.76 7.09 11.99
CA LEU A 12 -49.46 7.37 11.39
C LEU A 12 -48.51 6.19 11.64
N LEU A 13 -48.21 5.38 10.61
CA LEU A 13 -47.19 4.33 10.68
C LEU A 13 -45.81 4.99 10.54
N ALA A 14 -45.04 5.07 11.63
CA ALA A 14 -43.66 5.54 11.59
C ALA A 14 -42.73 4.40 11.13
N SER A 15 -42.32 4.42 9.86
CA SER A 15 -41.33 3.49 9.29
C SER A 15 -39.93 3.83 9.81
N LEU A 16 -39.35 2.91 10.58
CA LEU A 16 -37.98 2.99 11.10
C LEU A 16 -36.99 2.74 9.94
N VAL A 17 -36.44 3.80 9.36
CA VAL A 17 -35.37 3.70 8.36
C VAL A 17 -34.06 3.43 9.10
N LEU A 18 -33.54 2.21 9.04
CA LEU A 18 -32.16 1.91 9.45
C LEU A 18 -31.20 2.56 8.44
N VAL A 19 -30.58 3.66 8.85
CA VAL A 19 -29.48 4.26 8.09
C VAL A 19 -28.21 3.47 8.43
N PRO A 20 -27.49 2.89 7.44
CA PRO A 20 -26.21 2.24 7.72
C PRO A 20 -25.23 3.31 8.22
N VAL A 21 -24.76 3.17 9.45
CA VAL A 21 -23.68 3.99 10.01
C VAL A 21 -22.38 3.50 9.37
N THR A 22 -21.84 4.27 8.43
CA THR A 22 -20.48 4.04 7.94
C THR A 22 -19.50 4.48 9.04
N ALA A 23 -18.60 3.58 9.45
CA ALA A 23 -17.55 3.92 10.41
C ALA A 23 -16.65 5.01 9.81
N GLN A 24 -16.70 6.21 10.37
CA GLN A 24 -15.82 7.30 9.98
C GLN A 24 -14.41 7.00 10.50
N VAL A 25 -13.45 6.84 9.57
CA VAL A 25 -12.04 6.74 9.90
C VAL A 25 -11.59 8.08 10.50
N LEU A 26 -11.40 8.12 11.82
CA LEU A 26 -10.89 9.30 12.51
C LEU A 26 -9.43 9.53 12.10
N THR A 27 -9.22 10.47 11.16
CA THR A 27 -7.90 10.97 10.80
C THR A 27 -7.29 11.68 11.99
N THR A 28 -6.16 11.20 12.49
CA THR A 28 -5.41 11.90 13.54
C THR A 28 -4.71 13.13 12.97
N GLY A 29 -4.21 14.04 13.81
CA GLY A 29 -3.45 15.22 13.37
C GLY A 29 -2.14 14.91 12.59
N ASN A 30 -1.81 13.64 12.35
CA ASN A 30 -0.72 13.23 11.46
C ASN A 30 -1.19 12.81 10.05
N GLY A 31 -2.49 12.83 9.75
CA GLY A 31 -3.08 12.45 8.45
C GLY A 31 -3.51 10.98 8.33
N ALA A 32 -2.99 10.07 9.15
CA ALA A 32 -3.34 8.64 9.11
C ALA A 32 -4.46 8.28 10.11
N PRO A 33 -5.11 7.10 9.92
CA PRO A 33 -6.06 6.53 10.87
C PRO A 33 -5.47 6.33 12.27
N SER A 34 -6.38 6.27 13.25
CA SER A 34 -6.06 5.80 14.61
C SER A 34 -6.16 4.28 14.70
N GLY A 35 -5.46 3.67 15.66
CA GLY A 35 -5.60 2.24 15.99
C GLY A 35 -4.39 1.37 15.67
N SER A 36 -4.58 0.06 15.80
CA SER A 36 -3.55 -0.95 15.54
C SER A 36 -3.11 -0.92 14.08
N HIS A 37 -1.80 -0.94 13.85
CA HIS A 37 -1.21 -0.94 12.52
C HIS A 37 0.16 -1.60 12.53
N PHE A 38 0.55 -2.16 11.38
CA PHE A 38 1.94 -2.50 11.12
C PHE A 38 2.68 -1.27 10.60
N ASN A 39 3.89 -1.01 11.08
CA ASN A 39 4.71 0.11 10.62
C ASN A 39 5.94 -0.43 9.90
N LEU A 40 6.08 -0.17 8.60
CA LEU A 40 7.29 -0.45 7.81
C LEU A 40 8.09 0.83 7.61
N ASN A 41 9.41 0.76 7.77
CA ASN A 41 10.32 1.87 7.51
C ASN A 41 11.27 1.51 6.36
N LEU A 42 11.24 2.25 5.26
CA LEU A 42 12.27 2.19 4.22
C LEU A 42 13.35 3.23 4.54
N ILE A 43 14.55 2.78 4.87
CA ILE A 43 15.66 3.64 5.29
C ILE A 43 16.64 3.80 4.13
N GLY A 44 16.82 5.04 3.66
CA GLY A 44 17.77 5.37 2.61
C GLY A 44 19.22 5.23 3.11
N PHE A 45 19.96 4.29 2.54
CA PHE A 45 21.34 3.97 2.89
C PHE A 45 22.31 4.54 1.84
N PRO A 46 23.35 5.31 2.23
CA PRO A 46 24.20 6.07 1.31
C PRO A 46 25.25 5.25 0.55
N LYS A 47 25.56 4.04 1.01
CA LYS A 47 26.46 3.11 0.31
C LYS A 47 25.64 2.13 -0.53
N ASP A 48 26.29 1.49 -1.49
CA ASP A 48 25.70 0.35 -2.19
C ASP A 48 25.16 -0.65 -1.14
N THR A 49 23.87 -0.92 -1.24
CA THR A 49 23.15 -1.83 -0.34
C THR A 49 23.68 -3.25 -0.45
N SER A 50 24.40 -3.60 -1.52
CA SER A 50 25.12 -4.87 -1.68
C SER A 50 26.13 -5.16 -0.56
N THR A 51 26.60 -4.12 0.15
CA THR A 51 27.54 -4.25 1.27
C THR A 51 26.88 -4.57 2.61
N LEU A 52 25.55 -4.51 2.68
CA LEU A 52 24.79 -4.93 3.85
C LEU A 52 24.55 -6.43 3.77
N SER A 53 24.89 -7.16 4.84
CA SER A 53 24.36 -8.52 4.99
C SER A 53 22.85 -8.44 5.23
N SER A 54 22.09 -9.29 4.51
CA SER A 54 20.66 -9.45 4.76
C SER A 54 20.46 -10.00 6.16
N HIS A 55 19.63 -9.31 6.95
CA HIS A 55 19.19 -9.79 8.25
C HIS A 55 17.67 -9.90 8.25
N SER A 56 17.13 -11.01 8.74
CA SER A 56 15.73 -11.08 9.11
C SER A 56 15.55 -10.38 10.46
N GLY A 57 14.56 -9.49 10.57
CA GLY A 57 14.23 -8.83 11.84
C GLY A 57 13.80 -7.37 11.74
N GLY A 58 12.85 -7.00 12.61
CA GLY A 58 12.29 -5.66 12.68
C GLY A 58 11.37 -5.32 11.50
N ASN A 59 10.91 -4.07 11.46
CA ASN A 59 10.04 -3.57 10.41
C ASN A 59 10.78 -2.53 9.55
N VAL A 60 11.99 -2.86 9.14
CA VAL A 60 12.90 -1.96 8.42
C VAL A 60 13.39 -2.65 7.16
N ILE A 61 13.41 -1.93 6.04
CA ILE A 61 14.11 -2.32 4.82
C ILE A 61 15.07 -1.19 4.45
N PHE A 62 16.33 -1.52 4.23
CA PHE A 62 17.33 -0.61 3.70
C PHE A 62 17.20 -0.54 2.18
N VAL A 63 17.11 0.69 1.67
CA VAL A 63 17.00 0.98 0.24
C VAL A 63 18.13 1.93 -0.17
N PRO A 64 18.56 1.95 -1.44
CA PRO A 64 19.50 2.96 -1.90
C PRO A 64 19.02 4.37 -1.53
N LEU A 65 19.91 5.20 -0.97
CA LEU A 65 19.58 6.60 -0.69
C LEU A 65 19.38 7.38 -1.98
N ASN A 66 20.17 7.05 -3.01
CA ASN A 66 20.10 7.63 -4.34
C ASN A 66 20.14 6.50 -5.36
N GLY A 67 19.08 6.33 -6.13
CA GLY A 67 18.93 5.27 -7.12
C GLY A 67 17.73 4.37 -6.87
N ARG A 68 17.70 3.27 -7.62
CA ARG A 68 16.59 2.31 -7.64
C ARG A 68 16.84 1.14 -6.70
N GLY A 69 15.84 0.77 -5.91
CA GLY A 69 15.79 -0.48 -5.16
C GLY A 69 14.47 -1.21 -5.36
N GLU A 70 14.50 -2.53 -5.29
CA GLU A 70 13.33 -3.42 -5.42
C GLU A 70 13.06 -4.18 -4.12
N ILE A 71 11.78 -4.31 -3.79
CA ILE A 71 11.29 -5.01 -2.60
C ILE A 71 10.27 -6.05 -3.07
N CYS A 72 10.63 -7.32 -2.99
CA CYS A 72 9.76 -8.42 -3.36
C CYS A 72 8.57 -8.52 -2.40
N LEU A 73 7.39 -8.72 -2.97
CA LEU A 73 6.14 -8.90 -2.25
C LEU A 73 5.86 -10.40 -2.18
N MET A 74 5.78 -10.92 -0.98
CA MET A 74 5.43 -12.31 -0.72
C MET A 74 4.05 -12.37 -0.09
N ALA A 75 3.15 -13.16 -0.66
CA ALA A 75 1.85 -13.38 -0.05
C ALA A 75 2.01 -14.16 1.26
N GLY A 76 1.41 -13.65 2.34
CA GLY A 76 1.35 -14.32 3.63
C GLY A 76 0.09 -13.98 4.40
N SER A 77 0.02 -14.37 5.67
CA SER A 77 -1.10 -14.02 6.56
C SER A 77 -0.79 -12.82 7.46
N THR A 78 0.47 -12.38 7.48
CA THR A 78 0.96 -11.30 8.35
C THR A 78 1.71 -10.25 7.55
N PHE A 79 2.10 -9.17 8.23
CA PHE A 79 3.08 -8.22 7.71
C PHE A 79 4.43 -8.51 8.35
N ALA A 80 5.46 -8.81 7.55
CA ALA A 80 6.79 -9.12 8.08
C ALA A 80 7.89 -8.78 7.07
N VAL A 81 9.02 -8.27 7.55
CA VAL A 81 10.24 -8.15 6.74
C VAL A 81 11.02 -9.45 6.84
N ILE A 82 11.06 -10.20 5.74
CA ILE A 82 11.75 -11.49 5.66
C ILE A 82 13.24 -11.27 5.32
N SER A 83 13.52 -10.30 4.45
CA SER A 83 14.87 -9.84 4.12
C SER A 83 14.85 -8.31 3.97
N ASN A 84 15.83 -7.65 4.56
CA ASN A 84 15.78 -6.19 4.79
C ASN A 84 16.72 -5.37 3.90
N VAL A 85 17.32 -5.93 2.85
CA VAL A 85 18.27 -5.19 2.00
C VAL A 85 17.78 -5.18 0.56
N ALA A 86 17.28 -4.03 0.09
CA ALA A 86 16.82 -3.87 -1.27
C ALA A 86 18.02 -3.69 -2.22
N THR A 87 18.02 -4.46 -3.29
CA THR A 87 18.96 -4.39 -4.42
C THR A 87 18.23 -3.88 -5.67
N ASN A 88 18.91 -3.80 -6.81
CA ASN A 88 18.29 -3.41 -8.09
C ASN A 88 17.46 -4.53 -8.75
N SER A 89 17.38 -5.67 -8.09
CA SER A 89 16.55 -6.82 -8.43
C SER A 89 16.17 -7.55 -7.14
N CYS A 90 15.06 -8.27 -7.16
CA CYS A 90 14.74 -9.25 -6.12
C CYS A 90 14.13 -10.51 -6.75
N SER A 91 14.21 -11.64 -6.07
CA SER A 91 13.53 -12.86 -6.49
C SER A 91 13.01 -13.64 -5.29
N LEU A 92 11.88 -14.32 -5.45
CA LEU A 92 11.37 -15.27 -4.45
C LEU A 92 11.79 -16.71 -4.73
N THR A 93 12.21 -17.03 -5.97
CA THR A 93 12.54 -18.39 -6.42
C THR A 93 13.73 -18.40 -7.38
N PRO A 94 14.44 -19.53 -7.55
CA PRO A 94 14.42 -20.70 -6.67
C PRO A 94 15.05 -20.43 -5.30
N THR A 95 15.94 -19.44 -5.21
CA THR A 95 16.55 -18.98 -3.97
C THR A 95 16.15 -17.51 -3.77
N PRO A 96 15.51 -17.16 -2.65
CA PRO A 96 15.12 -15.78 -2.41
C PRO A 96 16.32 -14.82 -2.34
N THR A 97 16.24 -13.69 -3.03
CA THR A 97 17.28 -12.65 -3.08
C THR A 97 16.67 -11.25 -2.96
N GLY A 98 17.46 -10.30 -2.46
CA GLY A 98 17.03 -8.92 -2.24
C GLY A 98 16.14 -8.75 -1.01
N ALA A 99 15.44 -7.62 -0.94
CA ALA A 99 14.49 -7.34 0.13
C ALA A 99 13.19 -8.08 -0.13
N ILE A 100 12.59 -8.63 0.93
CA ILE A 100 11.36 -9.39 0.86
C ILE A 100 10.44 -8.92 1.97
N PHE A 101 9.26 -8.47 1.58
CA PHE A 101 8.19 -8.08 2.48
C PHE A 101 7.02 -9.05 2.32
N GLU A 102 6.69 -9.75 3.40
CA GLU A 102 5.46 -10.54 3.50
C GLU A 102 4.29 -9.61 3.82
N LEU A 103 3.18 -9.78 3.11
CA LEU A 103 1.93 -9.05 3.35
C LEU A 103 0.69 -9.87 2.96
N PRO A 104 -0.47 -9.63 3.61
CA PRO A 104 -1.72 -10.27 3.24
C PRO A 104 -2.15 -9.92 1.82
N ASN A 105 -2.76 -10.89 1.14
CA ASN A 105 -3.40 -10.63 -0.15
C ASN A 105 -4.59 -9.67 0.05
N PRO A 106 -4.57 -8.47 -0.54
CA PRO A 106 -5.62 -7.46 -0.37
C PRO A 106 -6.98 -7.90 -0.93
N ALA A 107 -7.02 -8.90 -1.84
CA ALA A 107 -8.26 -9.50 -2.33
C ALA A 107 -8.93 -10.41 -1.28
N ILE A 108 -8.21 -10.85 -0.25
CA ILE A 108 -8.71 -11.73 0.82
C ILE A 108 -8.84 -10.96 2.14
N THR A 109 -7.81 -10.19 2.49
CA THR A 109 -7.73 -9.43 3.74
C THR A 109 -7.65 -7.94 3.41
N SER A 110 -8.67 -7.17 3.76
CA SER A 110 -8.70 -5.75 3.46
C SER A 110 -7.87 -4.93 4.44
N TYR A 111 -7.03 -4.02 3.92
CA TYR A 111 -6.25 -3.06 4.70
C TYR A 111 -6.07 -1.76 3.91
N THR A 112 -5.62 -0.70 4.60
CA THR A 112 -5.17 0.55 3.98
C THR A 112 -3.70 0.79 4.21
N VAL A 113 -3.04 1.40 3.22
CA VAL A 113 -1.61 1.71 3.25
C VAL A 113 -1.43 3.22 3.25
N TRP A 114 -0.67 3.72 4.21
CA TRP A 114 -0.44 5.15 4.40
C TRP A 114 1.04 5.45 4.42
N VAL A 115 1.48 6.48 3.70
CA VAL A 115 2.90 6.80 3.56
C VAL A 115 3.22 8.25 3.95
N ARG A 116 4.41 8.47 4.50
CA ARG A 116 5.04 9.81 4.60
C ARG A 116 6.55 9.72 4.54
N ALA A 117 7.18 10.77 4.03
CA ALA A 117 8.64 10.93 4.10
C ALA A 117 9.06 11.60 5.42
N LEU A 118 10.20 11.23 5.99
CA LEU A 118 10.76 11.76 7.23
C LEU A 118 12.29 11.93 7.12
N GLY A 119 12.92 12.44 8.18
CA GLY A 119 14.36 12.68 8.26
C GLY A 119 14.76 14.04 7.67
N LYS A 120 15.95 14.15 7.08
CA LYS A 120 16.46 15.43 6.53
C LYS A 120 15.62 15.90 5.33
N PRO A 121 15.14 17.16 5.31
CA PRO A 121 14.50 17.79 4.15
C PRO A 121 15.36 17.77 2.87
N GLY A 122 14.70 17.80 1.71
CA GLY A 122 15.30 17.97 0.38
C GLY A 122 15.27 16.74 -0.52
N GLY A 123 14.90 15.57 0.01
CA GLY A 123 14.76 14.34 -0.78
C GLY A 123 13.39 14.20 -1.46
N ASN A 124 13.35 13.45 -2.55
CA ASN A 124 12.10 12.98 -3.17
C ASN A 124 12.24 11.52 -3.62
N GLY A 125 11.13 10.89 -4.00
CA GLY A 125 11.17 9.57 -4.59
C GLY A 125 9.83 9.13 -5.16
N ALA A 126 9.86 8.03 -5.89
CA ALA A 126 8.70 7.43 -6.53
C ALA A 126 8.65 5.92 -6.25
N LEU A 127 7.52 5.43 -5.71
CA LEU A 127 7.26 4.00 -5.58
C LEU A 127 6.25 3.55 -6.63
N SER A 128 6.54 2.44 -7.30
CA SER A 128 5.64 1.80 -8.25
C SER A 128 5.48 0.32 -7.89
N THR A 129 4.26 -0.19 -7.96
CA THR A 129 4.00 -1.63 -7.89
C THR A 129 4.24 -2.26 -9.26
N CYS A 130 5.06 -3.31 -9.31
CA CYS A 130 5.42 -4.02 -10.52
C CYS A 130 5.20 -5.53 -10.34
N ALA A 131 5.14 -6.25 -11.46
CA ALA A 131 5.07 -7.69 -11.52
C ALA A 131 5.64 -8.20 -12.86
N ILE A 132 5.74 -9.51 -13.02
CA ILE A 132 6.23 -10.19 -14.22
C ILE A 132 5.06 -10.84 -14.94
N ASP A 133 4.97 -10.65 -16.26
CA ASP A 133 4.09 -11.44 -17.12
C ASP A 133 4.64 -12.88 -17.19
N PRO A 134 3.89 -13.90 -16.73
CA PRO A 134 4.37 -15.28 -16.70
C PRO A 134 4.56 -15.89 -18.10
N THR A 135 3.98 -15.30 -19.15
CA THR A 135 4.05 -15.79 -20.53
C THR A 135 5.31 -15.30 -21.24
N THR A 136 5.62 -14.01 -21.09
CA THR A 136 6.73 -13.34 -21.81
C THR A 136 7.99 -13.19 -20.95
N GLY A 137 7.83 -13.16 -19.62
CA GLY A 137 8.90 -12.81 -18.69
C GLY A 137 9.11 -11.30 -18.55
N ASP A 138 8.28 -10.46 -19.20
CA ASP A 138 8.43 -9.01 -19.17
C ASP A 138 7.98 -8.41 -17.84
N THR A 139 8.75 -7.43 -17.37
CA THR A 139 8.36 -6.62 -16.20
C THR A 139 7.29 -5.60 -16.59
N ILE A 140 6.16 -5.64 -15.87
CA ILE A 140 5.06 -4.68 -15.98
C ILE A 140 5.00 -3.87 -14.70
N CYS A 141 5.33 -2.58 -14.80
CA CYS A 141 5.18 -1.64 -13.69
C CYS A 141 3.91 -0.81 -13.83
N SER A 142 3.28 -0.51 -12.70
CA SER A 142 2.05 0.27 -12.69
C SER A 142 2.27 1.70 -13.16
N THR A 143 1.29 2.20 -13.91
CA THR A 143 1.13 3.63 -14.24
C THR A 143 0.74 4.49 -13.04
N GLN A 144 0.24 3.89 -11.95
CA GLN A 144 -0.07 4.59 -10.71
C GLN A 144 1.14 4.51 -9.78
N GLN A 145 1.69 5.67 -9.45
CA GLN A 145 2.88 5.79 -8.60
C GLN A 145 2.58 6.56 -7.32
N VAL A 146 3.35 6.27 -6.29
CA VAL A 146 3.42 7.05 -5.07
C VAL A 146 4.58 8.03 -5.19
N LEU A 147 4.27 9.30 -5.38
CA LEU A 147 5.28 10.37 -5.35
C LEU A 147 5.41 10.90 -3.93
N VAL A 148 6.64 10.91 -3.40
CA VAL A 148 6.94 11.36 -2.04
C VAL A 148 7.97 12.49 -2.08
N PHE A 149 7.71 13.52 -1.30
CA PHE A 149 8.59 14.67 -1.16
C PHE A 149 8.88 14.89 0.32
N ARG A 150 10.15 15.03 0.67
CA ARG A 150 10.56 15.39 2.03
C ARG A 150 10.80 16.89 2.12
N THR A 151 9.72 17.65 2.35
CA THR A 151 9.78 19.12 2.52
C THR A 151 10.18 19.50 3.95
N HIS A 152 10.29 20.79 4.28
CA HIS A 152 10.52 21.23 5.67
C HIS A 152 9.29 21.01 6.55
N GLY A 153 9.48 21.05 7.87
CA GLY A 153 8.39 20.93 8.84
C GLY A 153 7.85 19.50 8.98
N ARG A 154 6.65 19.41 9.58
CA ARG A 154 5.95 18.15 9.86
C ARG A 154 5.35 17.58 8.58
N GLN A 155 5.62 16.31 8.32
CA GLN A 155 5.01 15.56 7.22
C GLN A 155 3.80 14.78 7.73
N THR A 156 2.72 14.83 6.97
CA THR A 156 1.51 14.06 7.20
C THR A 156 1.49 12.83 6.31
N PHE A 157 0.73 11.82 6.72
CA PHE A 157 0.49 10.64 5.92
C PHE A 157 -0.50 10.92 4.80
N ALA A 158 -0.28 10.27 3.66
CA ALA A 158 -1.22 10.17 2.55
C ALA A 158 -1.65 8.71 2.36
N ASP A 159 -2.93 8.49 2.02
CA ASP A 159 -3.43 7.18 1.62
C ASP A 159 -2.87 6.83 0.24
N VAL A 160 -2.21 5.69 0.15
CA VAL A 160 -1.60 5.15 -1.07
C VAL A 160 -1.99 3.70 -1.30
N THR A 161 -3.12 3.29 -0.73
CA THR A 161 -3.60 1.89 -0.77
C THR A 161 -3.62 1.39 -2.20
N SER A 162 -4.37 2.03 -3.10
CA SER A 162 -4.51 1.59 -4.49
C SER A 162 -3.18 1.49 -5.23
N GLN A 163 -2.27 2.45 -5.02
CA GLN A 163 -0.98 2.50 -5.71
C GLN A 163 -0.03 1.38 -5.28
N LEU A 164 -0.09 0.96 -4.01
CA LEU A 164 0.80 -0.07 -3.46
C LEU A 164 0.18 -1.47 -3.41
N THR A 165 -1.12 -1.62 -3.64
CA THR A 165 -1.82 -2.91 -3.65
C THR A 165 -2.36 -3.33 -5.02
N SER A 166 -2.02 -2.62 -6.09
CA SER A 166 -2.49 -2.92 -7.44
C SER A 166 -1.45 -2.63 -8.51
N VAL A 167 -1.52 -3.37 -9.62
CA VAL A 167 -0.80 -3.08 -10.86
C VAL A 167 -1.80 -2.63 -11.90
N CYS A 168 -1.68 -1.37 -12.34
CA CYS A 168 -2.54 -0.75 -13.34
C CYS A 168 -1.79 -0.34 -14.61
N GLY A 169 -2.39 -0.52 -15.78
CA GLY A 169 -1.85 -0.04 -17.05
C GLY A 169 -2.41 -0.76 -18.27
N THR A 170 -2.01 -0.30 -19.46
CA THR A 170 -2.46 -0.88 -20.74
C THR A 170 -1.99 -2.32 -20.95
N ALA A 171 -0.80 -2.67 -20.46
CA ALA A 171 -0.31 -4.06 -20.49
C ALA A 171 -1.19 -4.98 -19.64
N VAL A 172 -1.60 -4.53 -18.44
CA VAL A 172 -2.54 -5.26 -17.58
C VAL A 172 -3.90 -5.40 -18.25
N LEU A 173 -4.40 -4.33 -18.90
CA LEU A 173 -5.65 -4.37 -19.64
C LEU A 173 -5.61 -5.37 -20.80
N ALA A 174 -4.50 -5.43 -21.53
CA ALA A 174 -4.33 -6.38 -22.63
C ALA A 174 -4.29 -7.84 -22.14
N LEU A 175 -3.69 -8.09 -20.97
CA LEU A 175 -3.56 -9.44 -20.39
C LEU A 175 -4.84 -9.93 -19.70
N THR A 176 -5.57 -9.03 -19.04
CA THR A 176 -6.63 -9.41 -18.07
C THR A 176 -8.02 -8.90 -18.43
N GLY A 177 -8.13 -7.99 -19.41
CA GLY A 177 -9.36 -7.25 -19.68
C GLY A 177 -9.71 -6.21 -18.61
N GLN A 178 -8.86 -6.01 -17.59
CA GLN A 178 -9.06 -5.05 -16.51
C GLN A 178 -7.94 -4.01 -16.50
N ASN A 179 -8.27 -2.74 -16.25
CA ASN A 179 -7.26 -1.68 -16.19
C ASN A 179 -6.30 -1.82 -15.00
N CYS A 180 -6.73 -2.50 -13.95
CA CYS A 180 -5.97 -2.76 -12.73
C CYS A 180 -6.27 -4.16 -12.23
N VAL A 181 -5.25 -4.83 -11.70
CA VAL A 181 -5.40 -6.04 -10.88
C VAL A 181 -4.73 -5.84 -9.53
N ASN A 182 -5.16 -6.59 -8.52
CA ASN A 182 -4.52 -6.56 -7.20
C ASN A 182 -3.13 -7.20 -7.26
N ILE A 183 -2.25 -6.85 -6.31
CA ILE A 183 -1.07 -7.67 -6.05
C ILE A 183 -1.50 -9.11 -5.74
N PHE A 184 -0.71 -10.07 -6.21
CA PHE A 184 -1.02 -11.52 -6.16
C PHE A 184 -2.21 -11.97 -7.01
N ASP A 185 -2.65 -11.18 -7.98
CA ASP A 185 -3.53 -11.68 -9.03
C ASP A 185 -2.80 -12.76 -9.85
N PRO A 186 -3.42 -13.92 -10.13
CA PRO A 186 -2.76 -15.03 -10.82
C PRO A 186 -2.39 -14.74 -12.29
N ALA A 187 -2.88 -13.64 -12.88
CA ALA A 187 -2.48 -13.24 -14.23
C ALA A 187 -1.03 -12.74 -14.32
N LEU A 188 -0.43 -12.34 -13.19
CA LEU A 188 0.98 -11.92 -13.11
C LEU A 188 1.67 -12.69 -11.97
N GLN A 189 3.00 -12.65 -11.94
CA GLN A 189 3.79 -13.28 -10.89
C GLN A 189 4.93 -12.37 -10.43
N GLY A 190 5.65 -12.78 -9.37
CA GLY A 190 6.86 -12.07 -8.93
C GLY A 190 6.61 -10.59 -8.64
N TYR A 191 5.58 -10.28 -7.84
CA TYR A 191 5.23 -8.90 -7.50
C TYR A 191 6.33 -8.23 -6.66
N PHE A 192 6.59 -6.95 -6.91
CA PHE A 192 7.55 -6.16 -6.14
C PHE A 192 7.16 -4.67 -6.13
N TRP A 193 7.68 -3.94 -5.14
CA TRP A 193 7.72 -2.48 -5.19
C TRP A 193 9.08 -2.02 -5.72
N GLN A 194 9.08 -1.26 -6.80
CA GLN A 194 10.23 -0.49 -7.25
C GLN A 194 10.22 0.86 -6.54
N TYR A 195 11.33 1.22 -5.89
CA TYR A 195 11.51 2.53 -5.28
C TYR A 195 12.70 3.27 -5.90
N ASP A 196 12.39 4.35 -6.61
CA ASP A 196 13.38 5.31 -7.09
C ASP A 196 13.55 6.40 -6.03
N ASN A 197 14.62 6.31 -5.26
CA ASN A 197 14.91 7.24 -4.17
C ASN A 197 15.93 8.30 -4.61
N ASN A 198 15.63 9.56 -4.32
CA ASN A 198 16.49 10.70 -4.55
C ASN A 198 16.66 11.49 -3.24
N GLY A 199 17.33 10.87 -2.28
CA GLY A 199 17.75 11.50 -1.03
C GLY A 199 16.77 11.43 0.14
N VAL A 200 15.64 10.72 0.02
CA VAL A 200 14.71 10.51 1.16
C VAL A 200 15.37 9.58 2.18
N LYS A 201 15.52 10.07 3.41
CA LYS A 201 16.21 9.34 4.50
C LYS A 201 15.35 8.24 5.11
N LEU A 202 14.06 8.50 5.27
CA LEU A 202 13.10 7.57 5.83
C LEU A 202 11.78 7.74 5.09
N LEU A 203 11.29 6.66 4.47
CA LEU A 203 9.91 6.56 4.05
C LEU A 203 9.19 5.64 5.04
N GLN A 204 8.20 6.18 5.73
CA GLN A 204 7.42 5.42 6.72
C GLN A 204 6.08 5.03 6.10
N LEU A 205 5.80 3.73 6.09
CA LEU A 205 4.52 3.16 5.67
C LEU A 205 3.79 2.59 6.90
N ARG A 206 2.47 2.71 6.88
CA ARG A 206 1.59 2.11 7.88
C ARG A 206 0.47 1.32 7.21
N PHE A 207 0.23 0.13 7.74
CA PHE A 207 -0.80 -0.78 7.26
C PHE A 207 -1.86 -0.95 8.33
N TYR A 208 -3.07 -0.52 8.03
CA TYR A 208 -4.21 -0.60 8.94
C TYR A 208 -5.19 -1.63 8.42
N PRO A 209 -5.50 -2.70 9.17
CA PRO A 209 -6.61 -3.60 8.83
C PRO A 209 -7.90 -2.81 8.67
N ARG A 210 -8.70 -3.09 7.64
CA ARG A 210 -10.09 -2.65 7.59
C ARG A 210 -10.91 -3.68 8.37
N LEU A 211 -11.37 -3.27 9.55
CA LEU A 211 -12.32 -4.04 10.36
C LEU A 211 -13.71 -4.02 9.70
#